data_AF-A0A842T8S5-F1
#
_entry.id   AF-A0A842T8S5-F1
#
_cell.length_a   1.000
_cell.length_b   1.000
_cell.length_c   1.000
_cell.angle_alpha   90.00
_cell.angle_beta   90.00
_cell.angle_gamma   90.00
#
_symmetry.space_group_name_H-M   'P 1'
#
loop_
_entity.id
_entity.type
_entity.pdbx_description
1 polymer ?
#
loop_
_entity_poly.entity_id
_entity_poly.type
_entity_poly.pdbx_seq_one_letter_code
_entity_poly.pdbx_strand_id
1 'polypeptide(L)'
;MIKYKLVPQLRENCIIKGKKEWLSEYSPGDVIFIISTSAIKKFSIISKIENIKESDNAIIYIDKRIMGEFAEKDNVQIIKYNPAEAINIQITISDSFSIISKGDWTANIKPSIKNKIVDIGQEISFLINWEGGVPIVASGIVDYTLPSPPVFIGDRTQIFLQKASHDDLVRTLDSTIIIKKRRVNILENQLKEKKFHIFRQMKESNYPYKGLRFKYKATNSHQLFNSIINIFKRLDIIEEPSEEIFDKSNQDYLGSAVYLLKKKDNSFLLIDLQIVASSNSGTILLWITGKNMNSISESLDIYSNRITELIKSVEQKAEVIGAKCPECGGDLPLNEMNVEGIVECQFCSKISKIPKALRY
;
A
#
# COMPACT_ATOMS: atom_id res chain seq x y z
N MET A 1 18.11 -3.82 12.49
CA MET A 1 18.04 -4.25 11.08
C MET A 1 19.45 -4.36 10.55
N ILE A 2 19.78 -5.50 9.94
CA ILE A 2 21.12 -5.80 9.43
C ILE A 2 21.27 -5.17 8.04
N LYS A 3 22.45 -4.63 7.76
CA LYS A 3 22.81 -4.11 6.43
C LYS A 3 23.66 -5.13 5.70
N TYR A 4 23.28 -5.45 4.48
CA TYR A 4 24.01 -6.34 3.60
C TYR A 4 24.77 -5.53 2.55
N LYS A 5 25.96 -5.97 2.17
CA LYS A 5 26.66 -5.44 0.99
C LYS A 5 26.15 -6.15 -0.26
N LEU A 6 25.70 -5.37 -1.24
CA LEU A 6 25.22 -5.88 -2.52
C LEU A 6 26.40 -6.22 -3.45
N VAL A 7 26.40 -7.42 -4.02
CA VAL A 7 27.41 -7.86 -4.99
C VAL A 7 26.71 -8.40 -6.24
N PRO A 8 26.82 -7.72 -7.39
CA PRO A 8 26.23 -8.21 -8.64
C PRO A 8 26.97 -9.45 -9.16
N GLN A 9 26.23 -10.43 -9.68
CA GLN A 9 26.72 -11.65 -10.31
C GLN A 9 25.82 -12.04 -11.48
N LEU A 10 26.31 -12.81 -12.44
CA LEU A 10 25.46 -13.44 -13.45
C LEU A 10 24.75 -14.65 -12.84
N ARG A 11 23.48 -14.50 -12.47
CA ARG A 11 22.63 -15.53 -11.86
C ARG A 11 21.18 -15.11 -11.95
N GLU A 12 20.20 -16.01 -11.82
CA GLU A 12 18.77 -15.62 -11.88
C GLU A 12 18.23 -15.18 -10.51
N ASN A 13 18.61 -15.89 -9.46
CA ASN A 13 18.14 -15.69 -8.08
C ASN A 13 19.26 -15.16 -7.18
N CYS A 14 18.99 -14.90 -5.90
CA CYS A 14 19.99 -14.35 -4.98
C CYS A 14 20.60 -15.38 -4.02
N ILE A 15 21.80 -15.07 -3.51
CA ILE A 15 22.40 -15.77 -2.37
C ILE A 15 22.61 -14.79 -1.24
N ILE A 16 22.18 -15.17 -0.04
CA ILE A 16 22.45 -14.40 1.18
C ILE A 16 23.60 -15.07 1.94
N LYS A 17 24.56 -14.26 2.38
CA LYS A 17 25.62 -14.64 3.30
C LYS A 17 25.59 -13.81 4.56
N GLY A 18 25.85 -14.42 5.70
CA GLY A 18 25.86 -13.75 7.00
C GLY A 18 26.02 -14.74 8.16
N LYS A 19 26.01 -14.24 9.39
CA LYS A 19 26.06 -15.09 10.58
C LYS A 19 24.75 -15.87 10.73
N LYS A 20 24.80 -17.04 11.35
CA LYS A 20 23.63 -17.91 11.56
C LYS A 20 22.43 -17.18 12.18
N GLU A 21 22.68 -16.35 13.18
CA GLU A 21 21.66 -15.53 13.86
C GLU A 21 20.94 -14.54 12.94
N TRP A 22 21.61 -14.08 11.88
CA TRP A 22 21.07 -13.13 10.91
C TRP A 22 20.26 -13.82 9.83
N LEU A 23 20.62 -15.07 9.54
CA LEU A 23 20.06 -15.86 8.45
C LEU A 23 18.87 -16.69 8.90
N SER A 24 18.67 -16.89 10.22
CA SER A 24 17.64 -17.78 10.78
C SER A 24 16.20 -17.42 10.40
N GLU A 25 15.94 -16.20 9.96
CA GLU A 25 14.62 -15.75 9.51
C GLU A 25 14.32 -16.06 8.03
N TYR A 26 15.32 -16.52 7.27
CA TYR A 26 15.24 -16.79 5.83
C TYR A 26 15.38 -18.28 5.53
N SER A 27 14.78 -18.70 4.42
CA SER A 27 14.90 -20.04 3.87
C SER A 27 15.05 -20.00 2.35
N PRO A 28 15.74 -20.99 1.74
CA PRO A 28 15.71 -21.14 0.29
C PRO A 28 14.27 -21.19 -0.22
N GLY A 29 14.00 -20.42 -1.27
CA GLY A 29 12.67 -20.25 -1.85
C GLY A 29 11.93 -19.00 -1.39
N ASP A 30 12.32 -18.39 -0.26
CA ASP A 30 11.73 -17.13 0.19
C ASP A 30 11.95 -16.02 -0.83
N VAL A 31 10.96 -15.14 -0.97
CA VAL A 31 11.06 -13.94 -1.80
C VAL A 31 11.43 -12.77 -0.91
N ILE A 32 12.32 -11.91 -1.40
CA ILE A 32 12.81 -10.76 -0.66
C ILE A 32 12.75 -9.49 -1.49
N PHE A 33 12.47 -8.38 -0.80
CA PHE A 33 12.79 -7.04 -1.26
C PHE A 33 14.17 -6.64 -0.77
N ILE A 34 14.94 -6.06 -1.68
CA ILE A 34 16.23 -5.44 -1.40
C ILE A 34 16.05 -3.96 -1.58
N ILE A 35 16.22 -3.21 -0.50
CA ILE A 35 15.99 -1.77 -0.47
C ILE A 35 17.31 -1.06 -0.20
N SER A 36 17.58 -0.01 -0.96
CA SER A 36 18.71 0.88 -0.70
C SER A 36 18.62 1.48 0.69
N THR A 37 19.74 1.56 1.39
CA THR A 37 19.83 2.32 2.65
C THR A 37 20.26 3.78 2.44
N SER A 38 20.50 4.19 1.19
CA SER A 38 20.84 5.56 0.82
C SER A 38 19.58 6.38 0.54
N ALA A 39 19.46 7.53 1.21
CA ALA A 39 18.34 8.47 1.05
C ALA A 39 18.18 9.03 -0.38
N ILE A 40 19.24 8.94 -1.20
CA ILE A 40 19.27 9.47 -2.57
C ILE A 40 18.75 8.43 -3.58
N LYS A 41 18.85 7.13 -3.27
CA LYS A 41 18.46 6.03 -4.18
C LYS A 41 17.17 5.38 -3.70
N LYS A 42 16.04 5.75 -4.31
CA LYS A 42 14.71 5.22 -3.99
C LYS A 42 14.36 4.07 -4.93
N PHE A 43 15.12 2.98 -4.86
CA PHE A 43 14.96 1.82 -5.73
C PHE A 43 14.92 0.53 -4.91
N SER A 44 14.21 -0.47 -5.42
CA SER A 44 14.09 -1.79 -4.81
C SER A 44 14.26 -2.88 -5.84
N ILE A 45 14.92 -3.96 -5.47
CA ILE A 45 14.99 -5.19 -6.26
C ILE A 45 14.17 -6.27 -5.56
N ILE A 46 13.45 -7.08 -6.34
CA ILE A 46 12.82 -8.30 -5.83
C ILE A 46 13.62 -9.50 -6.33
N SER A 47 13.89 -10.44 -5.44
CA SER A 47 14.58 -11.68 -5.82
C SER A 47 14.15 -12.83 -4.93
N LYS A 48 14.29 -14.05 -5.45
CA LYS A 48 14.09 -15.29 -4.68
C LYS A 48 15.42 -15.73 -4.09
N ILE A 49 15.42 -16.23 -2.86
CA ILE A 49 16.60 -16.80 -2.22
C ILE A 49 16.83 -18.19 -2.82
N GLU A 50 17.95 -18.36 -3.51
CA GLU A 50 18.39 -19.65 -4.02
C GLU A 50 19.14 -20.44 -2.95
N ASN A 51 20.03 -19.76 -2.22
CA ASN A 51 20.91 -20.38 -1.26
C ASN A 51 21.29 -19.41 -0.13
N ILE A 52 21.55 -19.96 1.05
CA ILE A 52 21.95 -19.26 2.26
C ILE A 52 23.28 -19.86 2.72
N LYS A 53 24.30 -19.02 2.93
CA LYS A 53 25.63 -19.50 3.38
C LYS A 53 26.10 -18.74 4.62
N GLU A 54 26.60 -19.47 5.60
CA GLU A 54 27.19 -18.85 6.79
C GLU A 54 28.50 -18.12 6.44
N SER A 55 28.70 -16.94 7.02
CA SER A 55 29.84 -16.04 6.79
C SER A 55 29.86 -14.94 7.84
N ASP A 56 31.04 -14.48 8.25
CA ASP A 56 31.13 -13.32 9.16
C ASP A 56 30.65 -12.01 8.51
N ASN A 57 30.68 -11.94 7.18
CA ASN A 57 30.25 -10.79 6.40
C ASN A 57 28.80 -10.94 5.93
N ALA A 58 27.99 -9.89 6.16
CA ALA A 58 26.65 -9.74 5.60
C ALA A 58 26.72 -9.31 4.13
N ILE A 59 26.55 -10.25 3.20
CA ILE A 59 26.65 -10.03 1.75
C ILE A 59 25.42 -10.62 1.08
N ILE A 60 24.89 -9.91 0.09
CA ILE A 60 23.88 -10.47 -0.81
C ILE A 60 24.39 -10.43 -2.25
N TYR A 61 24.35 -11.58 -2.90
CA TYR A 61 24.68 -11.71 -4.32
C TYR A 61 23.40 -11.69 -5.14
N ILE A 62 23.33 -10.86 -6.17
CA ILE A 62 22.13 -10.70 -6.99
C ILE A 62 22.47 -10.71 -8.48
N ASP A 63 21.49 -10.98 -9.35
CA ASP A 63 21.64 -10.81 -10.79
C ASP A 63 22.09 -9.38 -11.13
N LYS A 64 23.19 -9.26 -11.85
CA LYS A 64 23.68 -7.97 -12.36
C LYS A 64 22.67 -7.28 -13.29
N ARG A 65 21.78 -8.03 -13.95
CA ARG A 65 20.80 -7.51 -14.93
C ARG A 65 19.65 -6.75 -14.28
N ILE A 66 19.32 -7.05 -13.03
CA ILE A 66 18.21 -6.43 -12.31
C ILE A 66 18.67 -5.35 -11.31
N MET A 67 19.95 -4.96 -11.37
CA MET A 67 20.55 -4.00 -10.45
C MET A 67 19.88 -2.62 -10.52
N GLY A 68 19.35 -2.21 -11.68
CA GLY A 68 18.73 -0.90 -11.85
C GLY A 68 19.67 0.23 -11.40
N GLU A 69 19.21 1.06 -10.45
CA GLU A 69 19.99 2.19 -9.90
C GLU A 69 21.02 1.78 -8.81
N PHE A 70 21.07 0.51 -8.41
CA PHE A 70 22.03 0.04 -7.41
C PHE A 70 23.45 -0.05 -7.98
N ALA A 71 24.42 0.34 -7.17
CA ALA A 71 25.84 0.16 -7.46
C ALA A 71 26.39 -1.06 -6.70
N GLU A 72 27.50 -1.61 -7.22
CA GLU A 72 28.25 -2.63 -6.49
C GLU A 72 28.69 -2.10 -5.11
N LYS A 73 28.60 -2.95 -4.07
CA LYS A 73 28.90 -2.66 -2.66
C LYS A 73 27.95 -1.68 -1.99
N ASP A 74 26.84 -1.29 -2.63
CA ASP A 74 25.78 -0.55 -1.95
C ASP A 74 25.32 -1.31 -0.70
N ASN A 75 25.07 -0.56 0.38
CA ASN A 75 24.49 -1.11 1.59
C ASN A 75 22.97 -1.20 1.42
N VAL A 76 22.43 -2.40 1.58
CA VAL A 76 21.02 -2.70 1.37
C VAL A 76 20.40 -3.35 2.59
N GLN A 77 19.09 -3.19 2.72
CA GLN A 77 18.26 -3.93 3.67
C GLN A 77 17.46 -4.98 2.92
N ILE A 78 17.27 -6.13 3.57
CA ILE A 78 16.49 -7.24 3.04
C ILE A 78 15.19 -7.33 3.85
N ILE A 79 14.07 -7.45 3.15
CA ILE A 79 12.75 -7.66 3.76
C ILE A 79 12.12 -8.88 3.12
N LYS A 80 11.68 -9.84 3.93
CA LYS A 80 10.91 -10.99 3.45
C LYS A 80 9.55 -10.55 2.91
N TYR A 81 9.20 -11.06 1.75
CA TYR A 81 7.94 -10.80 1.07
C TYR A 81 7.31 -12.11 0.61
N ASN A 82 5.99 -12.17 0.60
CA ASN A 82 5.26 -13.34 0.09
C ASN A 82 4.37 -12.90 -1.07
N PRO A 83 4.86 -12.99 -2.33
CA PRO A 83 4.09 -12.54 -3.48
C PRO A 83 2.86 -13.41 -3.67
N ALA A 84 1.74 -12.77 -4.02
CA ALA A 84 0.56 -13.49 -4.47
C ALA A 84 0.79 -14.07 -5.88
N GLU A 85 0.03 -15.11 -6.22
CA GLU A 85 -0.06 -15.60 -7.59
C GLU A 85 -0.77 -14.54 -8.44
N ALA A 86 -0.20 -14.20 -9.60
CA ALA A 86 -0.88 -13.34 -10.55
C ALA A 86 -2.08 -14.07 -11.17
N ILE A 87 -3.25 -13.44 -11.17
CA ILE A 87 -4.40 -13.85 -11.97
C ILE A 87 -4.14 -13.43 -13.42
N ASN A 88 -3.83 -12.16 -13.64
CA ASN A 88 -3.58 -11.59 -14.96
C ASN A 88 -2.25 -10.85 -14.97
N ILE A 89 -1.52 -10.99 -16.07
CA ILE A 89 -0.32 -10.21 -16.37
C ILE A 89 -0.48 -9.68 -17.79
N GLN A 90 -0.23 -8.38 -17.93
CA GLN A 90 -0.07 -7.76 -19.23
C GLN A 90 1.42 -7.48 -19.45
N ILE A 91 1.88 -7.84 -20.64
CA ILE A 91 3.25 -7.59 -21.09
C ILE A 91 3.16 -6.79 -22.38
N THR A 92 3.77 -5.62 -22.38
CA THR A 92 3.84 -4.77 -23.57
C THR A 92 5.13 -5.04 -24.33
N ILE A 93 4.99 -5.38 -25.60
CA ILE A 93 6.08 -5.68 -26.54
C ILE A 93 6.14 -4.63 -27.65
N SER A 94 7.26 -4.58 -28.38
CA SER A 94 7.40 -3.67 -29.52
C SER A 94 6.49 -4.05 -30.69
N ASP A 95 5.89 -3.05 -31.34
CA ASP A 95 5.17 -3.22 -32.61
C ASP A 95 6.01 -3.85 -33.73
N SER A 96 7.35 -3.79 -33.62
CA SER A 96 8.29 -4.39 -34.57
C SER A 96 8.23 -5.92 -34.62
N PHE A 97 7.70 -6.58 -33.59
CA PHE A 97 7.50 -8.03 -33.58
C PHE A 97 6.34 -8.42 -34.50
N SER A 98 6.61 -8.62 -35.79
CA SER A 98 5.60 -8.94 -36.81
C SER A 98 4.84 -10.25 -36.55
N ILE A 99 5.51 -11.26 -36.01
CA ILE A 99 4.97 -12.62 -35.78
C ILE A 99 4.00 -12.66 -34.59
N ILE A 100 4.21 -11.79 -33.60
CA ILE A 100 3.45 -11.80 -32.36
C ILE A 100 2.27 -10.85 -32.51
N SER A 101 1.06 -11.28 -32.14
CA SER A 101 -0.14 -10.43 -32.15
C SER A 101 -0.49 -9.96 -30.73
N LYS A 102 -1.32 -8.92 -30.61
CA LYS A 102 -1.95 -8.59 -29.31
C LYS A 102 -2.97 -9.66 -28.91
N GLY A 103 -3.17 -9.89 -27.61
CA GLY A 103 -4.17 -10.83 -27.09
C GLY A 103 -3.65 -11.79 -26.05
N ASP A 104 -4.38 -12.88 -25.80
CA ASP A 104 -4.00 -13.94 -24.87
C ASP A 104 -2.88 -14.83 -25.47
N TRP A 105 -1.74 -14.88 -24.79
CA TRP A 105 -0.59 -15.71 -25.14
C TRP A 105 -0.18 -16.67 -24.02
N THR A 106 -1.11 -16.94 -23.09
CA THR A 106 -0.86 -17.71 -21.87
C THR A 106 -0.21 -19.07 -22.17
N ALA A 107 -0.76 -19.83 -23.12
CA ALA A 107 -0.27 -21.18 -23.42
C ALA A 107 1.16 -21.19 -24.00
N ASN A 108 1.50 -20.17 -24.79
CA ASN A 108 2.78 -20.09 -25.49
C ASN A 108 3.90 -19.56 -24.60
N ILE A 109 3.59 -18.61 -23.73
CA ILE A 109 4.60 -17.87 -22.94
C ILE A 109 4.80 -18.50 -21.56
N LYS A 110 3.70 -18.86 -20.87
CA LYS A 110 3.73 -19.31 -19.46
C LYS A 110 4.74 -20.42 -19.20
N PRO A 111 4.91 -21.46 -20.05
CA PRO A 111 5.89 -22.52 -19.78
C PRO A 111 7.32 -22.01 -19.58
N SER A 112 7.72 -20.95 -20.28
CA SER A 112 9.09 -20.39 -20.21
C SER A 112 9.32 -19.44 -19.03
N ILE A 113 8.26 -18.98 -18.37
CA ILE A 113 8.31 -17.99 -17.29
C ILE A 113 7.57 -18.43 -16.02
N LYS A 114 7.10 -19.67 -15.96
CA LYS A 114 6.44 -20.24 -14.78
C LYS A 114 7.35 -20.12 -13.54
N ASN A 115 6.74 -19.78 -12.41
CA ASN A 115 7.40 -19.52 -11.12
C ASN A 115 8.35 -18.32 -11.09
N LYS A 116 8.45 -17.52 -12.17
CA LYS A 116 9.18 -16.26 -12.11
C LYS A 116 8.37 -15.24 -11.32
N ILE A 117 9.11 -14.42 -10.57
CA ILE A 117 8.56 -13.27 -9.88
C ILE A 117 8.67 -12.09 -10.83
N VAL A 118 7.59 -11.34 -10.94
CA VAL A 118 7.50 -10.17 -11.80
C VAL A 118 7.12 -8.95 -11.00
N ASP A 119 7.70 -7.84 -11.41
CA ASP A 119 7.37 -6.51 -10.93
C ASP A 119 6.91 -5.62 -12.09
N ILE A 120 6.20 -4.53 -11.78
CA ILE A 120 5.83 -3.56 -12.80
C ILE A 120 7.08 -2.93 -13.43
N GLY A 121 7.09 -2.64 -14.72
CA GLY A 121 8.24 -2.12 -15.45
C GLY A 121 9.42 -3.07 -15.53
N GLN A 122 9.29 -4.33 -15.11
CA GLN A 122 10.34 -5.32 -15.30
C GLN A 122 10.33 -5.81 -16.74
N GLU A 123 11.49 -5.81 -17.38
CA GLU A 123 11.67 -6.51 -18.64
C GLU A 123 11.70 -8.02 -18.38
N ILE A 124 10.85 -8.75 -19.10
CA ILE A 124 10.78 -10.20 -19.07
C ILE A 124 11.06 -10.76 -20.45
N SER A 125 12.05 -11.66 -20.52
CA SER A 125 12.33 -12.45 -21.73
C SER A 125 11.62 -13.79 -21.63
N PHE A 126 11.00 -14.21 -22.72
CA PHE A 126 10.26 -15.46 -22.85
C PHE A 126 10.52 -16.13 -24.19
N LEU A 127 10.26 -17.44 -24.22
CA LEU A 127 10.43 -18.28 -25.40
C LEU A 127 9.07 -18.61 -25.98
N ILE A 128 8.92 -18.44 -27.28
CA ILE A 128 7.75 -18.86 -28.04
C ILE A 128 8.17 -20.04 -28.91
N ASN A 129 7.54 -21.19 -28.69
CA ASN A 129 7.74 -22.35 -29.56
C ASN A 129 7.26 -22.01 -30.97
N TRP A 130 8.11 -22.29 -31.97
CA TRP A 130 7.83 -22.03 -33.37
C TRP A 130 7.88 -23.33 -34.17
N GLU A 131 6.93 -23.53 -35.09
CA GLU A 131 6.83 -24.75 -35.90
C GLU A 131 8.06 -24.97 -36.80
N GLY A 132 8.79 -23.90 -37.15
CA GLY A 132 10.05 -23.96 -37.89
C GLY A 132 11.26 -24.47 -37.11
N GLY A 133 11.08 -24.98 -35.88
CA GLY A 133 12.08 -25.70 -35.09
C GLY A 133 12.87 -24.86 -34.08
N VAL A 134 13.24 -23.62 -34.40
CA VAL A 134 13.97 -22.74 -33.47
C VAL A 134 12.99 -21.84 -32.72
N PRO A 135 12.96 -21.84 -31.38
CA PRO A 135 12.06 -20.99 -30.61
C PRO A 135 12.41 -19.52 -30.78
N ILE A 136 11.40 -18.67 -30.84
CA ILE A 136 11.56 -17.21 -30.92
C ILE A 136 11.80 -16.70 -29.50
N VAL A 137 12.89 -15.95 -29.31
CA VAL A 137 13.15 -15.19 -28.09
C VAL A 137 12.50 -13.83 -28.25
N ALA A 138 11.58 -13.49 -27.35
CA ALA A 138 10.99 -12.17 -27.28
C ALA A 138 11.19 -11.59 -25.88
N SER A 139 11.22 -10.27 -25.78
CA SER A 139 11.15 -9.57 -24.52
C SER A 139 10.05 -8.52 -24.54
N GLY A 140 9.52 -8.25 -23.36
CA GLY A 140 8.51 -7.22 -23.15
C GLY A 140 8.56 -6.69 -21.73
N ILE A 141 7.82 -5.63 -21.49
CA ILE A 141 7.76 -4.94 -20.21
C ILE A 141 6.46 -5.30 -19.54
N VAL A 142 6.53 -5.78 -18.30
CA VAL A 142 5.33 -5.99 -17.49
C VAL A 142 4.74 -4.63 -17.12
N ASP A 143 3.60 -4.27 -17.69
CA ASP A 143 2.98 -2.96 -17.48
C ASP A 143 1.76 -3.03 -16.55
N TYR A 144 1.16 -4.21 -16.40
CA TYR A 144 0.05 -4.44 -15.48
C TYR A 144 0.04 -5.86 -14.91
N THR A 145 -0.37 -5.99 -13.65
CA THR A 145 -0.68 -7.28 -13.02
C THR A 145 -1.90 -7.17 -12.12
N LEU A 146 -2.62 -8.28 -11.95
CA LEU A 146 -3.67 -8.45 -10.94
C LEU A 146 -3.37 -9.68 -10.08
N PRO A 147 -3.22 -9.58 -8.75
CA PRO A 147 -3.17 -8.35 -7.96
C PRO A 147 -1.94 -7.49 -8.29
N SER A 148 -1.88 -6.30 -7.68
CA SER A 148 -0.75 -5.37 -7.86
C SER A 148 0.60 -6.02 -7.54
N PRO A 149 1.66 -5.72 -8.30
CA PRO A 149 2.95 -6.40 -8.16
C PRO A 149 3.71 -5.95 -6.90
N PRO A 150 4.61 -6.79 -6.35
CA PRO A 150 5.16 -8.01 -6.96
C PRO A 150 4.25 -9.22 -6.86
N VAL A 151 4.25 -10.01 -7.92
CA VAL A 151 3.50 -11.27 -8.01
C VAL A 151 4.38 -12.35 -8.61
N PHE A 152 4.01 -13.62 -8.43
CA PHE A 152 4.63 -14.72 -9.16
C PHE A 152 3.69 -15.25 -10.24
N ILE A 153 4.27 -15.77 -11.32
CA ILE A 153 3.54 -16.45 -12.39
C ILE A 153 3.30 -17.89 -11.95
N GLY A 154 2.06 -18.21 -11.61
CA GLY A 154 1.63 -19.55 -11.21
C GLY A 154 0.87 -20.28 -12.30
N ASP A 155 0.17 -21.34 -11.90
CA ASP A 155 -0.59 -22.19 -12.82
C ASP A 155 -1.85 -21.50 -13.34
N ARG A 156 -2.49 -20.66 -12.52
CA ARG A 156 -3.74 -19.96 -12.84
C ARG A 156 -3.52 -18.65 -13.59
N THR A 157 -2.27 -18.21 -13.70
CA THR A 157 -1.93 -16.95 -14.36
C THR A 157 -2.26 -16.98 -15.85
N GLN A 158 -2.97 -15.94 -16.29
CA GLN A 158 -3.19 -15.58 -17.69
C GLN A 158 -2.23 -14.46 -18.11
N ILE A 159 -1.70 -14.54 -19.32
CA ILE A 159 -0.71 -13.62 -19.87
C ILE A 159 -1.24 -13.03 -21.16
N PHE A 160 -1.38 -11.70 -21.17
CA PHE A 160 -1.82 -10.93 -22.32
C PHE A 160 -0.69 -10.11 -22.87
N LEU A 161 -0.56 -10.09 -24.20
CA LEU A 161 0.37 -9.20 -24.89
C LEU A 161 -0.35 -7.97 -25.42
N GLN A 162 0.24 -6.81 -25.16
CA GLN A 162 -0.05 -5.58 -25.86
C GLN A 162 1.14 -5.19 -26.74
N LYS A 163 0.86 -4.43 -27.79
CA LYS A 163 1.91 -3.85 -28.61
C LYS A 163 1.93 -2.35 -28.46
N ALA A 164 3.13 -1.81 -28.48
CA ALA A 164 3.36 -0.38 -28.37
C ALA A 164 4.51 0.05 -29.29
N SER A 165 4.45 1.32 -29.68
CA SER A 165 5.55 1.99 -30.37
C SER A 165 6.77 2.09 -29.43
N HIS A 166 7.95 2.37 -29.99
CA HIS A 166 9.14 2.57 -29.17
C HIS A 166 8.97 3.71 -28.16
N ASP A 167 8.37 4.82 -28.58
CA ASP A 167 8.15 5.99 -27.71
C ASP A 167 7.18 5.67 -26.56
N ASP A 168 6.14 4.87 -26.84
CA ASP A 168 5.18 4.45 -25.81
C ASP A 168 5.79 3.45 -24.83
N LEU A 169 6.68 2.56 -25.29
CA LEU A 169 7.46 1.68 -24.40
C LEU A 169 8.32 2.49 -23.44
N VAL A 170 8.99 3.53 -23.92
CA VAL A 170 9.81 4.44 -23.09
C VAL A 170 8.95 5.15 -22.06
N ARG A 171 7.79 5.68 -22.45
CA ARG A 171 6.84 6.32 -21.52
C ARG A 171 6.33 5.37 -20.44
N THR A 172 6.04 4.13 -20.83
CA THR A 172 5.66 3.08 -19.88
C THR A 172 6.79 2.85 -18.87
N LEU A 173 8.06 2.69 -19.31
CA LEU A 173 9.21 2.56 -18.40
C LEU A 173 9.29 3.72 -17.41
N ASP A 174 9.19 4.97 -17.88
CA ASP A 174 9.25 6.15 -17.02
C ASP A 174 8.14 6.16 -15.97
N SER A 175 6.90 5.86 -16.36
CA SER A 175 5.78 5.80 -15.43
C SER A 175 5.96 4.71 -14.36
N THR A 176 6.53 3.56 -14.74
CA THR A 176 6.78 2.46 -13.79
C THR A 176 7.89 2.77 -12.79
N ILE A 177 8.90 3.56 -13.18
CA ILE A 177 9.93 4.05 -12.26
C ILE A 177 9.31 4.91 -11.15
N ILE A 178 8.32 5.76 -11.48
CA ILE A 178 7.60 6.58 -10.49
C ILE A 178 6.87 5.67 -9.48
N ILE A 179 6.20 4.63 -9.96
CA ILE A 179 5.50 3.66 -9.12
C ILE A 179 6.49 2.93 -8.18
N LYS A 180 7.62 2.46 -8.72
CA LYS A 180 8.68 1.83 -7.92
C LYS A 180 9.20 2.75 -6.82
N LYS A 181 9.49 4.01 -7.16
CA LYS A 181 9.95 5.03 -6.20
C LYS A 181 8.92 5.29 -5.09
N ARG A 182 7.63 5.34 -5.44
CA ARG A 182 6.54 5.49 -4.46
C ARG A 182 6.47 4.31 -3.50
N ARG A 183 6.57 3.08 -4.00
CA ARG A 183 6.59 1.87 -3.15
C ARG A 183 7.79 1.87 -2.19
N VAL A 184 8.97 2.27 -2.64
CA VAL A 184 10.15 2.37 -1.75
C VAL A 184 9.89 3.37 -0.62
N ASN A 185 9.27 4.52 -0.89
CA ASN A 185 8.92 5.47 0.16
C ASN A 185 7.97 4.86 1.22
N ILE A 186 6.96 4.12 0.76
CA ILE A 186 6.01 3.44 1.66
C ILE A 186 6.76 2.42 2.52
N LEU A 187 7.61 1.58 1.92
CA LEU A 187 8.39 0.58 2.64
C LEU A 187 9.37 1.22 3.64
N GLU A 188 10.06 2.29 3.25
CA GLU A 188 10.96 3.02 4.15
C GLU A 188 10.22 3.63 5.34
N ASN A 189 9.04 4.23 5.12
CA ASN A 189 8.22 4.78 6.20
C ASN A 189 7.78 3.67 7.16
N GLN A 190 7.27 2.56 6.63
CA GLN A 190 6.88 1.39 7.42
C GLN A 190 8.04 0.81 8.25
N LEU A 191 9.26 0.79 7.68
CA LEU A 191 10.48 0.36 8.36
C LEU A 191 10.91 1.34 9.47
N LYS A 192 10.93 2.64 9.18
CA LYS A 192 11.33 3.70 10.14
C LYS A 192 10.40 3.71 11.36
N GLU A 193 9.12 3.44 11.15
CA GLU A 193 8.10 3.54 12.19
C GLU A 193 7.88 2.23 12.97
N LYS A 194 8.67 1.16 12.71
CA LYS A 194 8.50 -0.19 13.30
C LYS A 194 7.10 -0.79 13.10
N LYS A 195 6.28 -0.23 12.20
CA LYS A 195 4.88 -0.60 11.97
C LYS A 195 4.70 -2.05 11.51
N PHE A 196 5.63 -2.54 10.69
CA PHE A 196 5.62 -3.93 10.21
C PHE A 196 5.77 -4.94 11.37
N HIS A 197 6.60 -4.63 12.37
CA HIS A 197 6.78 -5.49 13.53
C HIS A 197 5.53 -5.51 14.42
N ILE A 198 4.88 -4.35 14.59
CA ILE A 198 3.62 -4.23 15.33
C ILE A 198 2.51 -5.06 14.67
N PHE A 199 2.34 -4.95 13.35
CA PHE A 199 1.31 -5.70 12.63
C PHE A 199 1.56 -7.22 12.64
N ARG A 200 2.82 -7.62 12.42
CA ARG A 200 3.23 -9.02 12.51
C ARG A 200 2.98 -9.57 13.92
N GLN A 201 3.31 -8.81 14.96
CA GLN A 201 3.02 -9.17 16.34
C GLN A 201 1.51 -9.31 16.60
N MET A 202 0.68 -8.38 16.10
CA MET A 202 -0.77 -8.43 16.24
C MET A 202 -1.37 -9.67 15.56
N LYS A 203 -0.92 -10.02 14.35
CA LYS A 203 -1.37 -11.19 13.59
C LYS A 203 -0.90 -12.51 14.21
N GLU A 204 0.36 -12.60 14.63
CA GLU A 204 0.93 -13.80 15.23
C GLU A 204 0.38 -14.07 16.64
N SER A 205 -0.02 -13.01 17.36
CA SER A 205 -0.50 -13.11 18.75
C SER A 205 -2.04 -13.14 18.89
N ASN A 206 -2.80 -13.25 17.79
CA ASN A 206 -4.28 -13.27 17.78
C ASN A 206 -4.91 -12.22 18.71
N TYR A 207 -4.57 -10.95 18.50
CA TYR A 207 -5.13 -9.88 19.31
C TYR A 207 -6.66 -9.82 19.21
N PRO A 208 -7.37 -9.55 20.31
CA PRO A 208 -8.82 -9.39 20.24
C PRO A 208 -9.21 -8.19 19.38
N TYR A 209 -10.39 -8.28 18.78
CA TYR A 209 -10.95 -7.26 17.91
C TYR A 209 -12.43 -7.06 18.22
N LYS A 210 -12.95 -5.87 17.94
CA LYS A 210 -14.37 -5.55 18.04
C LYS A 210 -14.75 -4.58 16.93
N GLY A 211 -15.92 -4.80 16.34
CA GLY A 211 -16.43 -4.01 15.21
C GLY A 211 -17.77 -3.37 15.49
N LEU A 212 -18.01 -2.23 14.86
CA LEU A 212 -19.31 -1.57 14.81
C LEU A 212 -19.72 -1.32 13.36
N ARG A 213 -21.03 -1.37 13.14
CA ARG A 213 -21.67 -1.18 11.84
C ARG A 213 -22.62 -0.01 11.91
N PHE A 214 -22.42 0.99 11.05
CA PHE A 214 -23.29 2.16 10.91
C PHE A 214 -23.98 2.11 9.55
N LYS A 215 -25.31 2.23 9.52
CA LYS A 215 -26.06 2.36 8.27
C LYS A 215 -26.35 3.84 8.01
N TYR A 216 -26.28 4.27 6.76
CA TYR A 216 -26.62 5.63 6.35
C TYR A 216 -27.39 5.64 5.03
N LYS A 217 -28.16 6.70 4.79
CA LYS A 217 -28.82 6.97 3.50
C LYS A 217 -27.93 7.87 2.64
N ALA A 218 -27.74 7.50 1.38
CA ALA A 218 -26.75 8.14 0.52
C ALA A 218 -27.29 9.43 -0.11
N THR A 219 -26.57 10.54 0.12
CA THR A 219 -26.59 11.73 -0.73
C THR A 219 -25.25 11.97 -1.43
N ASN A 220 -24.11 11.54 -0.84
CA ASN A 220 -22.78 11.48 -1.47
C ASN A 220 -21.77 10.64 -0.63
N SER A 221 -21.61 9.34 -0.93
CA SER A 221 -20.74 8.43 -0.16
C SER A 221 -19.25 8.83 -0.17
N HIS A 222 -18.77 9.39 -1.29
CA HIS A 222 -17.40 9.89 -1.42
C HIS A 222 -17.13 11.06 -0.45
N GLN A 223 -18.05 12.01 -0.36
CA GLN A 223 -17.92 13.14 0.58
C GLN A 223 -17.99 12.69 2.04
N LEU A 224 -18.84 11.70 2.35
CA LEU A 224 -18.93 11.11 3.69
C LEU A 224 -17.61 10.41 4.06
N PHE A 225 -17.02 9.63 3.16
CA PHE A 225 -15.73 9.00 3.41
C PHE A 225 -14.61 10.01 3.67
N ASN A 226 -14.51 11.05 2.84
CA ASN A 226 -13.56 12.16 3.06
C ASN A 226 -13.75 12.85 4.42
N SER A 227 -15.00 12.99 4.86
CA SER A 227 -15.33 13.57 6.17
C SER A 227 -14.90 12.65 7.31
N ILE A 228 -15.07 11.33 7.15
CA ILE A 228 -14.69 10.34 8.14
C ILE A 228 -13.15 10.22 8.25
N ILE A 229 -12.42 10.22 7.13
CA ILE A 229 -10.95 10.22 7.13
C ILE A 229 -10.40 11.38 7.95
N ASN A 230 -11.06 12.54 7.92
CA ASN A 230 -10.65 13.70 8.72
C ASN A 230 -10.72 13.46 10.24
N ILE A 231 -11.58 12.56 10.73
CA ILE A 231 -11.59 12.15 12.16
C ILE A 231 -10.23 11.54 12.55
N PHE A 232 -9.59 10.84 11.62
CA PHE A 232 -8.38 10.06 11.83
C PHE A 232 -7.10 10.75 11.34
N LYS A 233 -7.18 12.00 10.86
CA LYS A 233 -6.05 12.74 10.25
C LYS A 233 -4.82 12.91 11.16
N ARG A 234 -4.99 12.80 12.48
CA ARG A 234 -3.90 12.88 13.47
C ARG A 234 -3.35 11.51 13.90
N LEU A 235 -3.90 10.42 13.36
CA LEU A 235 -3.40 9.07 13.59
C LEU A 235 -2.36 8.71 12.54
N ASP A 236 -1.51 7.76 12.90
CA ASP A 236 -0.53 7.23 11.98
C ASP A 236 -1.24 6.39 10.92
N ILE A 237 -1.08 6.74 9.65
CA ILE A 237 -1.66 5.98 8.54
C ILE A 237 -0.84 4.69 8.33
N ILE A 238 -1.55 3.56 8.20
CA ILE A 238 -0.98 2.25 7.87
C ILE A 238 -1.29 1.90 6.42
N GLU A 239 -2.54 2.04 6.02
CA GLU A 239 -3.00 1.92 4.64
C GLU A 239 -3.65 3.25 4.27
N GLU A 240 -3.06 3.91 3.25
CA GLU A 240 -3.60 5.16 2.71
C GLU A 240 -5.05 4.95 2.29
N PRO A 241 -5.91 5.96 2.49
CA PRO A 241 -7.28 5.88 2.03
C PRO A 241 -7.34 5.50 0.55
N SER A 242 -8.02 4.40 0.27
CA SER A 242 -8.25 3.88 -1.07
C SER A 242 -9.73 3.93 -1.38
N GLU A 243 -10.05 4.25 -2.63
CA GLU A 243 -11.42 4.44 -3.08
C GLU A 243 -11.60 3.76 -4.44
N GLU A 244 -12.66 2.98 -4.56
CA GLU A 244 -13.11 2.37 -5.80
C GLU A 244 -14.57 2.76 -6.05
N ILE A 245 -14.83 3.32 -7.23
CA ILE A 245 -16.19 3.60 -7.71
C ILE A 245 -16.48 2.59 -8.80
N PHE A 246 -17.35 1.63 -8.51
CA PHE A 246 -17.71 0.56 -9.45
C PHE A 246 -18.74 1.06 -10.47
N ASP A 247 -19.71 1.86 -10.01
CA ASP A 247 -20.72 2.46 -10.87
C ASP A 247 -21.04 3.89 -10.40
N LYS A 248 -20.65 4.87 -11.22
CA LYS A 248 -20.90 6.29 -10.95
C LYS A 248 -22.39 6.65 -10.96
N SER A 249 -23.19 5.93 -11.74
CA SER A 249 -24.63 6.20 -11.87
C SER A 249 -25.41 5.68 -10.66
N ASN A 250 -25.02 4.52 -10.15
CA ASN A 250 -25.63 3.89 -8.98
C ASN A 250 -24.89 4.21 -7.67
N GLN A 251 -23.88 5.09 -7.68
CA GLN A 251 -23.04 5.43 -6.53
C GLN A 251 -22.49 4.21 -5.78
N ASP A 252 -22.22 3.12 -6.51
CA ASP A 252 -21.61 1.93 -5.94
C ASP A 252 -20.15 2.26 -5.60
N TYR A 253 -19.87 2.22 -4.29
CA TYR A 253 -18.68 2.83 -3.73
C TYR A 253 -18.08 1.96 -2.64
N LEU A 254 -16.77 1.77 -2.72
CA LEU A 254 -15.95 1.18 -1.68
C LEU A 254 -14.85 2.17 -1.30
N GLY A 255 -14.77 2.50 -0.02
CA GLY A 255 -13.65 3.21 0.56
C GLY A 255 -13.05 2.38 1.68
N SER A 256 -11.73 2.37 1.81
CA SER A 256 -11.06 1.72 2.94
C SER A 256 -9.83 2.49 3.39
N ALA A 257 -9.57 2.49 4.70
CA ALA A 257 -8.38 3.08 5.30
C ALA A 257 -8.03 2.35 6.60
N VAL A 258 -6.73 2.23 6.88
CA VAL A 258 -6.24 1.61 8.12
C VAL A 258 -5.32 2.57 8.85
N TYR A 259 -5.60 2.79 10.13
CA TYR A 259 -4.87 3.69 11.01
C TYR A 259 -4.26 2.95 12.20
N LEU A 260 -3.25 3.55 12.79
CA LEU A 260 -2.62 3.12 14.03
C LEU A 260 -2.74 4.21 15.09
N LEU A 261 -3.33 3.84 16.22
CA LEU A 261 -3.41 4.68 17.41
C LEU A 261 -2.42 4.16 18.44
N LYS A 262 -1.43 4.99 18.77
CA LYS A 262 -0.53 4.76 19.91
C LYS A 262 -1.16 5.29 21.20
N LYS A 263 -1.33 4.42 22.20
CA LYS A 263 -1.83 4.78 23.52
C LYS A 263 -0.67 5.17 24.46
N LYS A 264 -1.01 5.83 25.57
CA LYS A 264 -0.04 6.34 26.56
C LYS A 264 0.81 5.25 27.22
N ASP A 265 0.28 4.03 27.30
CA ASP A 265 0.95 2.85 27.83
C ASP A 265 1.86 2.15 26.80
N ASN A 266 2.19 2.81 25.69
CA ASN A 266 2.88 2.23 24.52
C ASN A 266 2.15 1.04 23.89
N SER A 267 0.87 0.79 24.21
CA SER A 267 0.06 -0.15 23.46
C SER A 267 -0.39 0.47 22.14
N PHE A 268 -0.67 -0.40 21.17
CA PHE A 268 -1.12 -0.01 19.84
C PHE A 268 -2.51 -0.55 19.58
N LEU A 269 -3.34 0.26 18.95
CA LEU A 269 -4.63 -0.15 18.38
C LEU A 269 -4.58 0.05 16.88
N LEU A 270 -4.96 -0.99 16.13
CA LEU A 270 -5.22 -0.89 14.70
C LEU A 270 -6.69 -0.53 14.51
N ILE A 271 -6.95 0.48 13.69
CA ILE A 271 -8.31 0.93 13.36
C ILE A 271 -8.50 0.73 11.86
N ASP A 272 -9.39 -0.19 11.51
CA ASP A 272 -9.77 -0.48 10.13
C ASP A 272 -11.16 0.12 9.87
N LEU A 273 -11.21 0.98 8.87
CA LEU A 273 -12.40 1.68 8.42
C LEU A 273 -12.72 1.23 7.00
N GLN A 274 -13.95 0.78 6.80
CA GLN A 274 -14.48 0.47 5.49
C GLN A 274 -15.83 1.15 5.30
N ILE A 275 -16.09 1.68 4.12
CA ILE A 275 -17.39 2.16 3.69
C ILE A 275 -17.80 1.43 2.43
N VAL A 276 -19.01 0.90 2.42
CA VAL A 276 -19.59 0.20 1.28
C VAL A 276 -20.95 0.81 1.01
N ALA A 277 -21.14 1.33 -0.20
CA ALA A 277 -22.41 1.90 -0.63
C ALA A 277 -22.91 1.23 -1.89
N SER A 278 -24.23 1.13 -2.01
CA SER A 278 -24.89 0.82 -3.26
C SER A 278 -26.19 1.59 -3.37
N SER A 279 -26.44 2.17 -4.54
CA SER A 279 -27.61 3.00 -4.82
C SER A 279 -27.74 4.13 -3.78
N ASN A 280 -28.86 4.18 -3.05
CA ASN A 280 -29.22 5.27 -2.15
C ASN A 280 -28.90 4.99 -0.67
N SER A 281 -28.04 4.01 -0.37
CA SER A 281 -27.68 3.69 1.02
C SER A 281 -26.31 3.05 1.12
N GLY A 282 -25.72 3.11 2.31
CA GLY A 282 -24.45 2.46 2.57
C GLY A 282 -24.27 2.03 4.01
N THR A 283 -23.14 1.36 4.23
CA THR A 283 -22.70 0.86 5.50
C THR A 283 -21.26 1.32 5.74
N ILE A 284 -21.01 1.87 6.91
CA ILE A 284 -19.65 2.07 7.45
C ILE A 284 -19.37 0.94 8.45
N LEU A 285 -18.22 0.30 8.30
CA LEU A 285 -17.68 -0.68 9.22
C LEU A 285 -16.45 -0.06 9.88
N LEU A 286 -16.42 -0.09 11.20
CA LEU A 286 -15.26 0.31 11.99
C LEU A 286 -14.83 -0.88 12.84
N TRP A 287 -13.62 -1.37 12.60
CA TRP A 287 -13.00 -2.44 13.39
C TRP A 287 -11.82 -1.88 14.16
N ILE A 288 -11.71 -2.26 15.44
CA ILE A 288 -10.54 -1.94 16.25
C ILE A 288 -9.94 -3.23 16.77
N THR A 289 -8.65 -3.42 16.51
CA THR A 289 -7.85 -4.56 16.97
C THR A 289 -6.77 -4.08 17.93
N GLY A 290 -6.57 -4.79 19.05
CA GLY A 290 -5.68 -4.33 20.10
C GLY A 290 -5.40 -5.38 21.15
N LYS A 291 -4.43 -5.12 22.05
CA LYS A 291 -4.03 -6.09 23.08
C LYS A 291 -5.07 -6.26 24.20
N ASN A 292 -5.94 -5.26 24.42
CA ASN A 292 -6.86 -5.20 25.57
C ASN A 292 -8.27 -4.81 25.11
N MET A 293 -9.28 -5.61 25.48
CA MET A 293 -10.69 -5.35 25.11
C MET A 293 -11.29 -4.08 25.70
N ASN A 294 -10.80 -3.62 26.85
CA ASN A 294 -11.26 -2.36 27.46
C ASN A 294 -10.82 -1.17 26.63
N SER A 295 -9.54 -1.13 26.21
CA SER A 295 -9.03 -0.05 25.38
C SER A 295 -9.63 -0.04 23.97
N ILE A 296 -9.96 -1.23 23.44
CA ILE A 296 -10.74 -1.38 22.20
C ILE A 296 -12.13 -0.76 22.37
N SER A 297 -12.83 -1.08 23.46
CA SER A 297 -14.21 -0.59 23.69
C SER A 297 -14.24 0.93 23.90
N GLU A 298 -13.33 1.48 24.71
CA GLU A 298 -13.20 2.93 24.90
C GLU A 298 -12.94 3.66 23.58
N SER A 299 -12.02 3.15 22.75
CA SER A 299 -11.72 3.75 21.46
C SER A 299 -12.90 3.64 20.50
N LEU A 300 -13.60 2.50 20.47
CA LEU A 300 -14.81 2.34 19.67
C LEU A 300 -15.88 3.35 20.07
N ASP A 301 -16.13 3.57 21.36
CA ASP A 301 -17.14 4.52 21.84
C ASP A 301 -16.81 5.96 21.39
N ILE A 302 -15.55 6.37 21.50
CA ILE A 302 -15.08 7.70 21.07
C ILE A 302 -15.33 7.92 19.57
N TYR A 303 -14.93 6.96 18.73
CA TYR A 303 -15.04 7.12 17.28
C TYR A 303 -16.47 6.87 16.77
N SER A 304 -17.21 5.97 17.42
CA SER A 304 -18.63 5.70 17.13
C SER A 304 -19.49 6.95 17.28
N ASN A 305 -19.31 7.70 18.36
CA ASN A 305 -20.04 8.94 18.58
C ASN A 305 -19.76 9.96 17.47
N ARG A 306 -18.49 10.15 17.10
CA ARG A 306 -18.07 11.07 16.03
C ARG A 306 -18.59 10.68 14.65
N ILE A 307 -18.54 9.39 14.31
CA ILE A 307 -19.08 8.88 13.04
C ILE A 307 -20.60 9.06 13.00
N THR A 308 -21.30 8.79 14.11
CA THR A 308 -22.75 8.97 14.20
C THR A 308 -23.16 10.43 14.04
N GLU A 309 -22.43 11.37 14.64
CA GLU A 309 -22.65 12.81 14.46
C GLU A 309 -22.44 13.25 13.01
N LEU A 310 -21.39 12.75 12.34
CA LEU A 310 -21.15 13.02 10.92
C LEU A 310 -22.23 12.45 10.00
N ILE A 311 -22.71 11.23 10.26
CA ILE A 311 -23.81 10.65 9.48
C ILE A 311 -25.05 11.53 9.61
N LYS A 312 -25.40 11.95 10.84
CA LYS A 312 -26.53 12.84 11.09
C LYS A 312 -26.38 14.19 10.38
N SER A 313 -25.20 14.80 10.39
CA SER A 313 -24.94 16.09 9.75
C SER A 313 -24.90 16.03 8.22
N VAL A 314 -24.57 14.87 7.64
CA VAL A 314 -24.63 14.64 6.19
C VAL A 314 -26.05 14.31 5.73
N GLU A 315 -26.83 13.59 6.54
CA GLU A 315 -28.25 13.30 6.26
C GLU A 315 -29.15 14.54 6.42
N GLN A 316 -28.80 15.45 7.35
CA GLN A 316 -29.44 16.75 7.52
C GLN A 316 -28.68 17.80 6.69
N LYS A 317 -29.04 17.95 5.40
CA LYS A 317 -28.43 18.91 4.45
C LYS A 317 -28.05 20.25 5.13
N ALA A 318 -26.75 20.41 5.40
CA ALA A 318 -26.04 21.63 5.80
C ALA A 318 -26.58 22.38 7.03
N GLU A 319 -26.01 22.11 8.21
CA GLU A 319 -25.90 23.11 9.26
C GLU A 319 -24.43 23.32 9.67
N VAL A 320 -24.12 24.59 9.94
CA VAL A 320 -22.81 25.21 10.12
C VAL A 320 -21.87 24.37 10.99
N ILE A 321 -20.67 24.07 10.47
CA ILE A 321 -19.59 23.45 11.24
C ILE A 321 -19.26 24.40 12.39
N GLY A 322 -19.57 24.00 13.63
CA GLY A 322 -19.18 24.74 14.82
C GLY A 322 -17.68 25.02 14.81
N ALA A 323 -17.29 26.27 15.08
CA ALA A 323 -15.88 26.62 15.13
C ALA A 323 -15.20 25.86 16.28
N LYS A 324 -14.05 25.25 16.02
CA LYS A 324 -13.30 24.50 17.05
C LYS A 324 -12.24 25.39 17.68
N CYS A 325 -12.00 25.19 18.98
CA CYS A 325 -10.91 25.84 19.68
C CYS A 325 -9.57 25.39 19.09
N PRO A 326 -8.70 26.31 18.64
CA PRO A 326 -7.42 25.94 18.04
C PRO A 326 -6.47 25.24 19.04
N GLU A 327 -6.68 25.45 20.34
CA GLU A 327 -5.82 24.95 21.40
C GLU A 327 -6.18 23.53 21.85
N CYS A 328 -7.46 23.26 22.10
CA CYS A 328 -7.91 21.96 22.64
C CYS A 328 -8.80 21.15 21.68
N GLY A 329 -9.26 21.75 20.58
CA GLY A 329 -10.17 21.11 19.63
C GLY A 329 -11.61 20.94 20.13
N GLY A 330 -11.96 21.49 21.31
CA GLY A 330 -13.33 21.56 21.80
C GLY A 330 -14.18 22.52 20.98
N ASP A 331 -15.50 22.32 20.99
CA ASP A 331 -16.43 23.24 20.33
C ASP A 331 -16.39 24.63 20.99
N LEU A 332 -16.35 25.67 20.16
CA LEU A 332 -16.50 27.05 20.63
C LEU A 332 -18.00 27.40 20.62
N PRO A 333 -18.54 27.93 21.72
CA PRO A 333 -19.93 28.38 21.79
C PRO A 333 -20.10 29.66 20.96
N LEU A 334 -20.32 29.52 19.65
CA LEU A 334 -20.42 30.65 18.71
C LEU A 334 -21.55 31.63 19.07
N ASN A 335 -22.57 31.18 19.77
CA ASN A 335 -23.66 31.98 20.34
C ASN A 335 -23.23 32.91 21.49
N GLU A 336 -22.07 32.67 22.12
CA GLU A 336 -21.49 33.50 23.19
C GLU A 336 -20.39 34.42 22.66
N MET A 337 -20.22 34.48 21.33
CA MET A 337 -19.21 35.30 20.67
C MET A 337 -19.55 36.79 20.79
N ASN A 338 -18.58 37.60 21.23
CA ASN A 338 -18.76 39.05 21.29
C ASN A 338 -18.69 39.71 19.90
N VAL A 339 -19.03 41.00 19.83
CA VAL A 339 -19.05 41.79 18.58
C VAL A 339 -17.71 41.83 17.82
N GLU A 340 -16.59 41.56 18.50
CA GLU A 340 -15.26 41.51 17.88
C GLU A 340 -14.87 40.12 17.34
N GLY A 341 -15.77 39.14 17.49
CA GLY A 341 -15.57 37.75 17.09
C GLY A 341 -14.76 36.94 18.09
N ILE A 342 -14.78 37.29 19.38
CA ILE A 342 -14.03 36.62 20.43
C ILE A 342 -14.97 35.72 21.23
N VAL A 343 -14.55 34.48 21.47
CA VAL A 343 -15.29 33.46 22.21
C VAL A 343 -14.34 32.70 23.14
N GLU A 344 -14.76 32.44 24.37
CA GLU A 344 -14.01 31.63 25.32
C GLU A 344 -14.37 30.16 25.17
N CYS A 345 -13.36 29.29 25.12
CA CYS A 345 -13.61 27.86 25.06
C CYS A 345 -14.03 27.33 26.44
N GLN A 346 -15.25 26.80 26.55
CA GLN A 346 -15.78 26.22 27.80
C GLN A 346 -14.97 25.01 28.32
N PHE A 347 -14.12 24.39 27.49
CA PHE A 347 -13.32 23.23 27.86
C PHE A 347 -11.94 23.56 28.45
N CYS A 348 -11.34 24.69 28.06
CA CYS A 348 -9.99 25.05 28.48
C CYS A 348 -9.84 26.50 28.92
N SER A 349 -10.94 27.26 28.97
CA SER A 349 -11.03 28.68 29.32
C SER A 349 -10.10 29.60 28.52
N LYS A 350 -9.60 29.12 27.37
CA LYS A 350 -8.78 29.94 26.48
C LYS A 350 -9.67 30.72 25.51
N ILE A 351 -9.31 31.99 25.37
CA ILE A 351 -9.98 32.93 24.48
C ILE A 351 -9.50 32.70 23.05
N SER A 352 -10.46 32.58 22.12
CA SER A 352 -10.20 32.36 20.70
C SER A 352 -10.91 33.42 19.86
N LYS A 353 -10.25 33.93 18.82
CA LYS A 353 -10.84 34.90 17.89
C LYS A 353 -11.24 34.19 16.60
N ILE A 354 -12.53 34.15 16.32
CA ILE A 354 -13.09 33.50 15.13
C ILE A 354 -12.68 34.29 13.88
N PRO A 355 -12.19 33.64 12.81
CA PRO A 355 -11.89 34.31 11.53
C PRO A 355 -13.11 35.04 10.98
N LYS A 356 -12.92 36.23 10.37
CA LYS A 356 -14.02 37.08 9.89
C LYS A 356 -14.95 36.37 8.90
N ALA A 357 -14.43 35.44 8.11
CA ALA A 357 -15.18 34.62 7.15
C ALA A 357 -16.18 33.63 7.80
N LEU A 358 -16.08 33.40 9.11
CA LEU A 358 -16.94 32.50 9.90
C LEU A 358 -17.82 33.24 10.91
N ARG A 359 -17.81 34.59 10.89
CA ARG A 359 -18.61 35.43 11.80
C ARG A 359 -19.99 35.82 11.24
N TYR A 360 -20.23 35.56 9.94
CA TYR A 360 -21.41 35.99 9.19
C TYR A 360 -22.07 34.81 8.51
#